data_AF-A0A2N3B912-F1
#
_entry.id   AF-A0A2N3B912-F1
#
_cell.length_a   1.000
_cell.length_b   1.000
_cell.length_c   1.000
_cell.angle_alpha   90.00
_cell.angle_beta   90.00
_cell.angle_gamma   90.00
#
_symmetry.space_group_name_H-M   'P 1'
#
loop_
_entity.id
_entity.type
_entity.pdbx_description
1 polymer ?
#
loop_
_entity_poly.entity_id
_entity_poly.type
_entity_poly.pdbx_seq_one_letter_code
_entity_poly.pdbx_strand_id
1 'polypeptide(L)'
;KGDLGRDLREQELAKTLLPTRAGAIINSTASLSVREALVDAAPPRYRARLFETALFGRGRGAFLLADGPRHNPNHADLMAEMYATIDGTPAGKLLFDPAEGLAEIRIGQGCGSLTMRMSDARLSAMTASLALEVNELLAAPAIDGTIVMGTMNDGTPATSWVRCQVPPFETVEIAGTDGWELRISKRVADRIRAEAVSYSAVETGGVMIGCTSARLKTVTVVDLLDAPPDSQRSSALFVLGTQGLHAAIEARHEASGKTLFDVGTWHSHLHDTGPSGTDWNTAAELAAERTPPSILLIATPTRFHALMHTMEPD
;
A
#
# COMPACT_ATOMS: atom_id res chain seq x y z
N LYS A 1 -4.56 22.36 17.17
CA LYS A 1 -5.51 21.67 18.07
C LYS A 1 -6.89 21.65 17.45
N GLY A 2 -7.27 20.53 16.84
CA GLY A 2 -8.62 20.32 16.28
C GLY A 2 -8.64 19.52 14.98
N ASP A 3 -7.50 19.39 14.30
CA ASP A 3 -7.31 18.53 13.13
C ASP A 3 -6.21 17.53 13.46
N LEU A 4 -6.58 16.27 13.73
CA LEU A 4 -5.64 15.21 14.11
C LEU A 4 -4.57 14.98 13.04
N GLY A 5 -4.93 15.10 11.76
CA GLY A 5 -3.98 14.94 10.67
C GLY A 5 -2.89 16.00 10.74
N ARG A 6 -3.24 17.25 11.06
CA ARG A 6 -2.26 18.32 11.27
C ARG A 6 -1.53 18.21 12.61
N ASP A 7 -2.26 17.97 13.69
CA ASP A 7 -1.72 17.98 15.06
C ASP A 7 -0.70 16.84 15.25
N LEU A 8 -0.89 15.66 14.62
CA LEU A 8 0.10 14.57 14.64
C LEU A 8 1.41 14.90 13.92
N ARG A 9 1.43 15.91 13.04
CA ARG A 9 2.64 16.38 12.35
C ARG A 9 3.43 17.39 13.16
N GLU A 10 2.83 18.01 14.17
CA GLU A 10 3.49 18.97 15.04
C GLU A 10 4.17 18.22 16.19
N GLN A 11 5.51 18.16 16.24
CA GLN A 11 6.27 17.29 17.17
C GLN A 11 5.80 17.35 18.64
N GLU A 12 5.48 18.54 19.14
CA GLU A 12 5.02 18.72 20.53
C GLU A 12 3.61 18.17 20.76
N LEU A 13 2.71 18.33 19.78
CA LEU A 13 1.37 17.76 19.84
C LEU A 13 1.38 16.24 19.60
N ALA A 14 2.23 15.76 18.69
CA ALA A 14 2.44 14.35 18.42
C ALA A 14 2.81 13.58 19.69
N LYS A 15 3.73 14.11 20.53
CA LYS A 15 4.09 13.50 21.82
C LYS A 15 2.91 13.37 22.79
N THR A 16 1.94 14.27 22.69
CA THR A 16 0.72 14.24 23.51
C THR A 16 -0.28 13.22 22.98
N LEU A 17 -0.39 13.10 21.66
CA LEU A 17 -1.30 12.17 20.96
C LEU A 17 -0.75 10.73 20.90
N LEU A 18 0.57 10.57 20.93
CA LEU A 18 1.32 9.31 20.90
C LEU A 18 2.19 9.17 22.17
N PRO A 19 1.56 8.99 23.34
CA PRO A 19 2.30 8.92 24.58
C PRO A 19 3.17 7.66 24.63
N THR A 20 4.43 7.80 25.04
CA THR A 20 5.41 6.70 25.08
C THR A 20 5.05 5.55 26.02
N ARG A 21 4.07 5.75 26.90
CA ARG A 21 3.54 4.73 27.83
C ARG A 21 2.37 3.95 27.27
N ALA A 22 1.82 4.32 26.11
CA ALA A 22 0.74 3.56 25.49
C ALA A 22 1.24 2.18 25.08
N GLY A 23 0.43 1.15 25.34
CA GLY A 23 0.64 -0.19 24.75
C GLY A 23 0.11 -0.28 23.32
N ALA A 24 -0.92 0.51 23.01
CA ALA A 24 -1.58 0.52 21.71
C ALA A 24 -2.13 1.92 21.37
N ILE A 25 -2.23 2.21 20.06
CA ILE A 25 -2.96 3.36 19.52
C ILE A 25 -3.94 2.83 18.48
N ILE A 26 -5.20 3.29 18.50
CA ILE A 26 -6.24 2.84 17.57
C ILE A 26 -6.74 4.05 16.78
N ASN A 27 -6.48 4.06 15.48
CA ASN A 27 -7.05 5.01 14.54
C ASN A 27 -8.37 4.48 13.99
N SER A 28 -9.49 5.09 14.37
CA SER A 28 -10.82 4.76 13.85
C SER A 28 -11.46 5.91 13.08
N THR A 29 -10.64 6.82 12.52
CA THR A 29 -11.10 8.05 11.86
C THR A 29 -11.51 7.84 10.40
N ALA A 30 -11.12 6.71 9.81
CA ALA A 30 -11.20 6.45 8.36
C ALA A 30 -10.55 7.54 7.48
N SER A 31 -9.65 8.35 8.05
CA SER A 31 -9.01 9.47 7.35
C SER A 31 -7.62 9.09 6.85
N LEU A 32 -7.40 9.23 5.54
CA LEU A 32 -6.08 9.10 4.93
C LEU A 32 -5.07 10.08 5.55
N SER A 33 -5.47 11.32 5.84
CA SER A 33 -4.56 12.32 6.40
C SER A 33 -4.11 11.97 7.82
N VAL A 34 -4.98 11.31 8.60
CA VAL A 34 -4.64 10.82 9.94
C VAL A 34 -3.76 9.57 9.85
N ARG A 35 -4.05 8.64 8.92
CA ARG A 35 -3.20 7.46 8.67
C ARG A 35 -1.77 7.87 8.36
N GLU A 36 -1.58 8.72 7.36
CA GLU A 36 -0.23 9.13 6.95
C GLU A 36 0.48 9.90 8.07
N ALA A 37 -0.22 10.79 8.78
CA ALA A 37 0.38 11.51 9.91
C ALA A 37 0.75 10.58 11.07
N LEU A 38 -0.02 9.50 11.29
CA LEU A 38 0.29 8.49 12.31
C LEU A 38 1.50 7.65 11.91
N VAL A 39 1.60 7.25 10.64
CA VAL A 39 2.76 6.52 10.10
C VAL A 39 4.04 7.36 10.23
N ASP A 40 3.98 8.64 9.84
CA ASP A 40 5.11 9.57 9.95
C ASP A 40 5.54 9.81 11.41
N ALA A 41 4.57 9.96 12.31
CA ALA A 41 4.84 10.23 13.72
C ALA A 41 5.29 9.00 14.53
N ALA A 42 5.21 7.79 13.97
CA ALA A 42 5.56 6.53 14.62
C ALA A 42 6.87 5.92 14.06
N PRO A 43 8.05 6.44 14.48
CA PRO A 43 9.33 5.92 14.01
C PRO A 43 9.55 4.47 14.47
N PRO A 44 10.47 3.70 13.87
CA PRO A 44 10.73 2.29 14.20
C PRO A 44 10.99 1.95 15.68
N ARG A 45 11.36 2.95 16.48
CA ARG A 45 11.62 2.85 17.93
C ARG A 45 10.39 3.08 18.81
N TYR A 46 9.29 3.57 18.24
CA TYR A 46 8.04 3.75 18.96
C TYR A 46 7.48 2.36 19.31
N ARG A 47 7.01 2.23 20.56
CA ARG A 47 6.74 0.90 21.15
C ARG A 47 5.28 0.50 21.09
N ALA A 48 4.36 1.46 21.05
CA ALA A 48 2.94 1.14 21.06
C ALA A 48 2.58 0.50 19.71
N ARG A 49 1.82 -0.59 19.77
CA ARG A 49 1.30 -1.20 18.55
C ARG A 49 0.23 -0.32 17.93
N LEU A 50 0.28 -0.07 16.63
CA LEU A 50 -0.71 0.77 15.97
C LEU A 50 -1.78 -0.10 15.30
N PHE A 51 -3.03 0.31 15.50
CA PHE A 51 -4.18 -0.27 14.85
C PHE A 51 -4.90 0.79 14.02
N GLU A 52 -5.41 0.40 12.86
CA GLU A 52 -6.37 1.19 12.11
C GLU A 52 -7.60 0.36 11.82
N THR A 53 -8.78 0.92 12.02
CA THR A 53 -10.02 0.22 11.73
C THR A 53 -11.06 1.16 11.12
N ALA A 54 -11.83 0.61 10.19
CA ALA A 54 -13.03 1.27 9.70
C ALA A 54 -14.11 0.25 9.36
N LEU A 55 -15.34 0.74 9.29
CA LEU A 55 -16.46 0.05 8.68
C LEU A 55 -16.62 0.51 7.24
N PHE A 56 -17.28 -0.30 6.42
CA PHE A 56 -17.69 0.00 5.04
C PHE A 56 -18.94 -0.82 4.68
N GLY A 57 -19.48 -0.66 3.47
CA GLY A 57 -20.63 -1.46 3.02
C GLY A 57 -21.86 -1.30 3.92
N ARG A 58 -22.17 -0.07 4.35
CA ARG A 58 -23.23 0.25 5.33
C ARG A 58 -23.14 -0.52 6.66
N GLY A 59 -21.91 -0.67 7.14
CA GLY A 59 -21.60 -1.38 8.39
C GLY A 59 -21.68 -2.90 8.26
N ARG A 60 -21.71 -3.45 7.03
CA ARG A 60 -21.60 -4.88 6.79
C ARG A 60 -20.16 -5.34 6.58
N GLY A 61 -19.29 -4.44 6.18
CA GLY A 61 -17.86 -4.68 6.06
C GLY A 61 -17.10 -3.99 7.18
N ALA A 62 -16.00 -4.59 7.60
CA ALA A 62 -15.03 -4.00 8.50
C ALA A 62 -13.61 -4.43 8.12
N PHE A 63 -12.64 -3.57 8.38
CA PHE A 63 -11.24 -3.97 8.39
C PHE A 63 -10.57 -3.55 9.70
N LEU A 64 -9.54 -4.30 10.07
CA LEU A 64 -8.56 -3.93 11.10
C LEU A 64 -7.17 -4.17 10.53
N LEU A 65 -6.33 -3.15 10.59
CA LEU A 65 -4.91 -3.24 10.31
C LEU A 65 -4.19 -3.22 11.65
N ALA A 66 -3.28 -4.15 11.86
CA ALA A 66 -2.31 -4.08 12.94
C ALA A 66 -0.92 -4.07 12.33
N ASP A 67 -0.13 -3.06 12.66
CA ASP A 67 1.23 -2.95 12.16
C ASP A 67 2.12 -4.12 12.61
N GLY A 68 3.20 -4.30 11.85
CA GLY A 68 4.24 -5.27 12.17
C GLY A 68 5.29 -4.70 13.13
N PRO A 69 6.24 -5.54 13.58
CA PRO A 69 7.34 -5.11 14.42
C PRO A 69 8.09 -3.90 13.84
N ARG A 70 8.40 -2.92 14.71
CA ARG A 70 9.05 -1.65 14.31
C ARG A 70 8.28 -0.87 13.23
N HIS A 71 6.96 -1.04 13.20
CA HIS A 71 6.07 -0.42 12.22
C HIS A 71 6.39 -0.83 10.76
N ASN A 72 6.83 -2.07 10.55
CA ASN A 72 6.98 -2.65 9.22
C ASN A 72 6.31 -4.03 9.15
N PRO A 73 5.24 -4.20 8.35
CA PRO A 73 4.57 -3.18 7.55
C PRO A 73 3.86 -2.11 8.41
N ASN A 74 3.77 -0.88 7.91
CA ASN A 74 2.97 0.19 8.52
C ASN A 74 1.53 0.19 7.96
N HIS A 75 0.66 1.10 8.43
CA HIS A 75 -0.74 1.15 7.95
C HIS A 75 -0.90 1.55 6.48
N ALA A 76 0.03 2.32 5.90
CA ALA A 76 0.01 2.61 4.47
C ALA A 76 0.34 1.36 3.65
N ASP A 77 1.37 0.61 4.05
CA ASP A 77 1.73 -0.68 3.45
C ASP A 77 0.57 -1.68 3.51
N LEU A 78 -0.05 -1.83 4.70
CA LEU A 78 -1.14 -2.76 4.92
C LEU A 78 -2.40 -2.40 4.13
N MET A 79 -2.71 -1.11 3.99
CA MET A 79 -3.84 -0.69 3.13
C MET A 79 -3.55 -0.98 1.66
N ALA A 80 -2.33 -0.69 1.18
CA ALA A 80 -1.96 -0.99 -0.20
C ALA A 80 -2.05 -2.49 -0.49
N GLU A 81 -1.51 -3.35 0.40
CA GLU A 81 -1.60 -4.80 0.26
C GLU A 81 -3.05 -5.28 0.33
N MET A 82 -3.88 -4.71 1.21
CA MET A 82 -5.31 -5.02 1.26
C MET A 82 -5.98 -4.75 -0.10
N TYR A 83 -5.82 -3.56 -0.68
CA TYR A 83 -6.38 -3.27 -2.02
C TYR A 83 -5.81 -4.17 -3.11
N ALA A 84 -4.59 -4.67 -2.94
CA ALA A 84 -3.99 -5.58 -3.89
C ALA A 84 -4.63 -6.98 -3.86
N THR A 85 -5.07 -7.44 -2.69
CA THR A 85 -5.50 -8.84 -2.48
C THR A 85 -7.00 -9.01 -2.19
N ILE A 86 -7.75 -7.92 -2.00
CA ILE A 86 -9.16 -7.98 -1.58
C ILE A 86 -10.12 -8.36 -2.73
N ASP A 87 -9.69 -8.22 -3.98
CA ASP A 87 -10.52 -8.53 -5.14
C ASP A 87 -11.03 -9.98 -5.12
N GLY A 88 -12.25 -10.20 -5.61
CA GLY A 88 -12.93 -11.50 -5.60
C GLY A 88 -13.43 -11.97 -4.22
N THR A 89 -13.10 -11.29 -3.12
CA THR A 89 -13.57 -11.66 -1.76
C THR A 89 -14.96 -11.08 -1.45
N PRO A 90 -15.72 -11.64 -0.48
CA PRO A 90 -16.95 -11.01 0.01
C PRO A 90 -16.75 -9.58 0.51
N ALA A 91 -15.60 -9.30 1.13
CA ALA A 91 -15.25 -7.97 1.60
C ALA A 91 -14.99 -7.00 0.44
N GLY A 92 -14.28 -7.44 -0.60
CA GLY A 92 -14.02 -6.64 -1.81
C GLY A 92 -15.31 -6.24 -2.52
N LYS A 93 -16.25 -7.18 -2.66
CA LYS A 93 -17.59 -6.90 -3.21
C LYS A 93 -18.31 -5.80 -2.46
N LEU A 94 -18.25 -5.80 -1.12
CA LEU A 94 -18.87 -4.75 -0.29
C LEU A 94 -18.10 -3.42 -0.33
N LEU A 95 -16.77 -3.46 -0.40
CA LEU A 95 -15.93 -2.27 -0.38
C LEU A 95 -16.06 -1.47 -1.67
N PHE A 96 -16.17 -2.16 -2.81
CA PHE A 96 -16.24 -1.56 -4.14
C PHE A 96 -17.67 -1.46 -4.70
N ASP A 97 -18.70 -1.80 -3.91
CA ASP A 97 -20.10 -1.70 -4.32
C ASP A 97 -20.46 -0.23 -4.61
N PRO A 98 -20.86 0.13 -5.85
CA PRO A 98 -21.22 1.52 -6.18
C PRO A 98 -22.50 2.01 -5.48
N ALA A 99 -23.39 1.10 -5.06
CA ALA A 99 -24.67 1.41 -4.43
C ALA A 99 -24.62 1.34 -2.90
N GLU A 100 -23.86 0.37 -2.35
CA GLU A 100 -23.80 0.10 -0.90
C GLU A 100 -22.44 0.44 -0.28
N GLY A 101 -21.43 0.79 -1.09
CA GLY A 101 -20.11 1.17 -0.65
C GLY A 101 -20.06 2.55 0.01
N LEU A 102 -18.92 3.22 -0.10
CA LEU A 102 -18.73 4.55 0.46
C LEU A 102 -19.47 5.58 -0.41
N ALA A 103 -20.73 5.86 -0.08
CA ALA A 103 -21.44 6.99 -0.67
C ALA A 103 -20.77 8.31 -0.24
N GLU A 104 -20.37 9.14 -1.21
CA GLU A 104 -19.92 10.50 -0.93
C GLU A 104 -21.11 11.36 -0.49
N ILE A 105 -21.36 11.40 0.81
CA ILE A 105 -22.29 12.39 1.37
C ILE A 105 -21.50 13.69 1.55
N ARG A 106 -21.66 14.61 0.61
CA ARG A 106 -21.15 15.98 0.71
C ARG A 106 -21.78 16.70 1.92
N ILE A 107 -21.05 16.74 3.03
CA ILE A 107 -21.36 17.62 4.17
C ILE A 107 -20.45 18.85 4.08
N GLY A 108 -20.90 19.90 3.38
CA GLY A 108 -20.28 21.22 3.44
C GLY A 108 -18.94 21.38 2.73
N GLN A 109 -18.56 22.64 2.50
CA GLN A 109 -17.41 23.07 1.69
C GLN A 109 -16.08 22.51 2.24
N GLY A 110 -15.42 21.61 1.49
CA GLY A 110 -13.96 21.47 1.50
C GLY A 110 -13.36 20.10 1.81
N CYS A 111 -14.09 19.13 2.34
CA CYS A 111 -13.59 17.77 2.58
C CYS A 111 -14.73 16.77 2.40
N GLY A 112 -14.71 15.99 1.33
CA GLY A 112 -15.64 14.87 1.18
C GLY A 112 -15.34 13.83 2.26
N SER A 113 -16.06 13.84 3.38
CA SER A 113 -16.09 12.70 4.29
C SER A 113 -17.03 11.67 3.68
N LEU A 114 -16.48 10.55 3.22
CA LEU A 114 -17.29 9.40 2.85
C LEU A 114 -18.05 8.95 4.11
N THR A 115 -19.38 9.09 4.11
CA THR A 115 -20.21 8.68 5.24
C THR A 115 -21.31 7.77 4.74
N MET A 116 -21.64 6.77 5.54
CA MET A 116 -22.68 5.79 5.19
C MET A 116 -23.69 5.70 6.33
N ARG A 117 -24.95 5.43 6.00
CA ARG A 117 -25.96 5.11 7.00
C ARG A 117 -25.88 3.63 7.35
N MET A 118 -25.82 3.33 8.64
CA MET A 118 -25.91 1.98 9.19
C MET A 118 -26.79 1.98 10.44
N SER A 119 -27.28 0.82 10.88
CA SER A 119 -28.03 0.71 12.12
C SER A 119 -27.09 0.57 13.33
N ASP A 120 -27.54 1.01 14.49
CA ASP A 120 -26.80 0.84 15.75
C ASP A 120 -26.49 -0.63 16.06
N ALA A 121 -27.39 -1.54 15.68
CA ALA A 121 -27.18 -2.98 15.82
C ALA A 121 -25.99 -3.48 14.99
N ARG A 122 -25.86 -3.03 13.73
CA ARG A 122 -24.71 -3.38 12.88
C ARG A 122 -23.42 -2.75 13.39
N LEU A 123 -23.46 -1.47 13.73
CA LEU A 123 -22.33 -0.76 14.34
C LEU A 123 -21.83 -1.51 15.58
N SER A 124 -22.74 -1.88 16.48
CA SER A 124 -22.42 -2.58 17.72
C SER A 124 -21.82 -3.97 17.47
N ALA A 125 -22.42 -4.76 16.57
CA ALA A 125 -21.95 -6.11 16.27
C ALA A 125 -20.55 -6.13 15.65
N MET A 126 -20.31 -5.25 14.67
CA MET A 126 -19.02 -5.20 13.97
C MET A 126 -17.91 -4.60 14.85
N THR A 127 -18.21 -3.53 15.61
CA THR A 127 -17.20 -2.92 16.49
C THR A 127 -16.87 -3.78 17.71
N ALA A 128 -17.82 -4.56 18.24
CA ALA A 128 -17.52 -5.56 19.26
C ALA A 128 -16.53 -6.62 18.75
N SER A 129 -16.73 -7.09 17.52
CA SER A 129 -15.83 -8.06 16.90
C SER A 129 -14.43 -7.47 16.64
N LEU A 130 -14.35 -6.22 16.16
CA LEU A 130 -13.08 -5.50 16.02
C LEU A 130 -12.34 -5.35 17.36
N ALA A 131 -13.05 -5.05 18.44
CA ALA A 131 -12.45 -4.95 19.76
C ALA A 131 -11.88 -6.29 20.26
N LEU A 132 -12.56 -7.41 19.96
CA LEU A 132 -12.04 -8.74 20.23
C LEU A 132 -10.77 -9.02 19.41
N GLU A 133 -10.77 -8.69 18.12
CA GLU A 133 -9.59 -8.83 17.25
C GLU A 133 -8.39 -7.99 17.75
N VAL A 134 -8.62 -6.76 18.20
CA VAL A 134 -7.58 -5.93 18.82
C VAL A 134 -7.02 -6.60 20.08
N ASN A 135 -7.87 -7.13 20.96
CA ASN A 135 -7.43 -7.79 22.19
C ASN A 135 -6.59 -9.04 21.90
N GLU A 136 -7.04 -9.88 20.95
CA GLU A 136 -6.31 -11.07 20.51
C GLU A 136 -4.93 -10.70 19.94
N LEU A 137 -4.87 -9.68 19.08
CA LEU A 137 -3.62 -9.21 18.51
C LEU A 137 -2.72 -8.53 19.55
N LEU A 138 -3.25 -7.91 20.59
CA LEU A 138 -2.45 -7.36 21.69
C LEU A 138 -1.90 -8.44 22.63
N ALA A 139 -2.60 -9.57 22.77
CA ALA A 139 -2.17 -10.67 23.61
C ALA A 139 -1.00 -11.47 23.00
N ALA A 140 -0.86 -11.45 21.67
CA ALA A 140 0.19 -12.18 20.96
C ALA A 140 1.34 -11.27 20.51
N PRO A 141 2.60 -11.73 20.55
CA PRO A 141 3.70 -10.98 19.97
C PRO A 141 3.52 -10.85 18.45
N ALA A 142 3.69 -9.64 17.93
CA ALA A 142 3.69 -9.41 16.49
C ALA A 142 4.96 -10.03 15.86
N ILE A 143 4.79 -10.87 14.85
CA ILE A 143 5.88 -11.36 14.00
C ILE A 143 5.83 -10.62 12.65
N ASP A 144 4.61 -10.47 12.13
CA ASP A 144 4.26 -9.77 10.90
C ASP A 144 3.21 -8.68 11.20
N GLY A 145 2.87 -7.90 10.18
CA GLY A 145 1.63 -7.11 10.21
C GLY A 145 0.41 -7.99 9.96
N THR A 146 -0.78 -7.48 10.28
CA THR A 146 -2.03 -8.22 10.11
C THR A 146 -3.08 -7.34 9.44
N ILE A 147 -3.75 -7.90 8.43
CA ILE A 147 -5.01 -7.39 7.89
C ILE A 147 -6.10 -8.34 8.37
N VAL A 148 -7.12 -7.83 9.05
CA VAL A 148 -8.34 -8.56 9.39
C VAL A 148 -9.49 -7.98 8.60
N MET A 149 -10.27 -8.84 7.94
CA MET A 149 -11.46 -8.45 7.20
C MET A 149 -12.68 -9.14 7.81
N GLY A 150 -13.70 -8.34 8.14
CA GLY A 150 -14.98 -8.81 8.66
C GLY A 150 -16.09 -8.53 7.66
N THR A 151 -16.98 -9.50 7.46
CA THR A 151 -18.20 -9.32 6.66
C THR A 151 -19.43 -9.88 7.35
N MET A 152 -20.53 -9.15 7.31
CA MET A 152 -21.84 -9.58 7.74
C MET A 152 -22.66 -10.14 6.56
N ASN A 153 -23.20 -11.34 6.76
CA ASN A 153 -24.02 -12.03 5.77
C ASN A 153 -25.30 -11.23 5.44
N ASP A 154 -25.78 -11.38 4.21
CA ASP A 154 -27.06 -10.80 3.81
C ASP A 154 -28.22 -11.41 4.62
N GLY A 155 -29.10 -10.55 5.14
CA GLY A 155 -30.33 -10.96 5.81
C GLY A 155 -30.16 -11.66 7.16
N THR A 156 -28.94 -11.82 7.69
CA THR A 156 -28.68 -12.49 8.98
C THR A 156 -27.65 -11.73 9.81
N PRO A 157 -27.63 -11.87 11.15
CA PRO A 157 -26.62 -11.22 11.99
C PRO A 157 -25.26 -11.95 11.99
N ALA A 158 -25.12 -13.05 11.23
CA ALA A 158 -23.90 -13.83 11.19
C ALA A 158 -22.76 -13.02 10.55
N THR A 159 -21.58 -13.07 11.16
CA THR A 159 -20.36 -12.44 10.66
C THR A 159 -19.29 -13.49 10.38
N SER A 160 -18.43 -13.20 9.42
CA SER A 160 -17.24 -13.98 9.07
C SER A 160 -16.02 -13.07 9.14
N TRP A 161 -14.93 -13.56 9.72
CA TRP A 161 -13.70 -12.82 9.93
C TRP A 161 -12.52 -13.64 9.41
N VAL A 162 -11.69 -13.00 8.60
CA VAL A 162 -10.47 -13.61 8.04
C VAL A 162 -9.27 -12.77 8.42
N ARG A 163 -8.16 -13.43 8.78
CA ARG A 163 -6.87 -12.79 9.08
C ARG A 163 -5.88 -13.13 7.98
N CYS A 164 -5.17 -12.13 7.49
CA CYS A 164 -4.03 -12.25 6.59
C CYS A 164 -2.79 -11.71 7.29
N GLN A 165 -1.71 -12.51 7.33
CA GLN A 165 -0.42 -12.02 7.80
C GLN A 165 0.32 -11.36 6.64
N VAL A 166 0.91 -10.21 6.90
CA VAL A 166 1.64 -9.43 5.91
C VAL A 166 3.08 -9.27 6.39
N PRO A 167 4.04 -9.98 5.76
CA PRO A 167 5.43 -9.88 6.13
C PRO A 167 5.97 -8.44 5.96
N PRO A 168 7.07 -8.09 6.63
CA PRO A 168 7.74 -6.81 6.45
C PRO A 168 8.02 -6.51 4.99
N PHE A 169 7.78 -5.26 4.59
CA PHE A 169 8.11 -4.75 3.27
C PHE A 169 9.61 -4.55 3.17
N GLU A 170 10.15 -4.79 1.99
CA GLU A 170 11.52 -4.43 1.66
C GLU A 170 11.58 -2.94 1.31
N THR A 171 12.54 -2.22 1.90
CA THR A 171 12.69 -0.78 1.71
C THR A 171 13.96 -0.50 0.95
N VAL A 172 13.85 0.31 -0.10
CA VAL A 172 14.96 0.70 -0.98
C VAL A 172 14.93 2.21 -1.12
N GLU A 173 16.06 2.88 -0.87
CA GLU A 173 16.17 4.32 -1.13
C GLU A 173 16.08 4.58 -2.63
N ILE A 174 15.31 5.59 -3.03
CA ILE A 174 15.15 5.97 -4.43
C ILE A 174 16.23 7.00 -4.78
N ALA A 175 17.25 6.55 -5.52
CA ALA A 175 18.32 7.43 -5.97
C ALA A 175 17.78 8.48 -6.95
N GLY A 176 18.36 9.69 -6.89
CA GLY A 176 17.90 10.85 -7.68
C GLY A 176 16.75 11.63 -7.02
N THR A 177 16.46 11.40 -5.74
CA THR A 177 15.37 12.05 -5.02
C THR A 177 15.81 12.57 -3.65
N ASP A 178 15.08 13.54 -3.11
CA ASP A 178 15.28 14.00 -1.73
C ASP A 178 14.47 13.13 -0.75
N GLY A 179 15.07 12.03 -0.30
CA GLY A 179 14.56 11.21 0.80
C GLY A 179 13.31 10.39 0.48
N TRP A 180 13.08 10.05 -0.79
CA TRP A 180 12.03 9.10 -1.13
C TRP A 180 12.47 7.65 -0.95
N GLU A 181 11.53 6.81 -0.50
CA GLU A 181 11.72 5.38 -0.34
C GLU A 181 10.74 4.58 -1.19
N LEU A 182 11.23 3.51 -1.80
CA LEU A 182 10.42 2.46 -2.41
C LEU A 182 10.19 1.36 -1.39
N ARG A 183 8.92 1.02 -1.15
CA ARG A 183 8.50 -0.04 -0.25
C ARG A 183 7.87 -1.16 -1.07
N ILE A 184 8.45 -2.34 -1.06
CA ILE A 184 8.03 -3.46 -1.91
C ILE A 184 7.45 -4.56 -1.02
N SER A 185 6.21 -4.98 -1.28
CA SER A 185 5.62 -6.07 -0.52
C SER A 185 6.41 -7.36 -0.73
N LYS A 186 6.53 -8.18 0.31
CA LYS A 186 7.35 -9.41 0.26
C LYS A 186 6.93 -10.33 -0.89
N ARG A 187 5.63 -10.42 -1.16
CA ARG A 187 5.05 -11.19 -2.28
C ARG A 187 5.55 -10.68 -3.63
N VAL A 188 5.60 -9.37 -3.82
CA VAL A 188 6.14 -8.76 -5.04
C VAL A 188 7.65 -8.98 -5.16
N ALA A 189 8.40 -8.72 -4.08
CA ALA A 189 9.84 -8.91 -4.07
C ALA A 189 10.24 -10.36 -4.41
N ASP A 190 9.52 -11.34 -3.85
CA ASP A 190 9.76 -12.75 -4.14
C ASP A 190 9.41 -13.12 -5.57
N ARG A 191 8.33 -12.56 -6.12
CA ARG A 191 7.93 -12.77 -7.51
C ARG A 191 8.96 -12.21 -8.48
N ILE A 192 9.47 -10.99 -8.25
CA ILE A 192 10.55 -10.39 -9.03
C ILE A 192 11.79 -11.30 -9.02
N ARG A 193 12.22 -11.75 -7.84
CA ARG A 193 13.39 -12.63 -7.72
C ARG A 193 13.19 -13.97 -8.42
N ALA A 194 12.02 -14.59 -8.26
CA ALA A 194 11.71 -15.85 -8.90
C ALA A 194 11.70 -15.73 -10.43
N GLU A 195 11.19 -14.61 -10.95
CA GLU A 195 11.23 -14.33 -12.38
C GLU A 195 12.66 -14.08 -12.88
N ALA A 196 13.45 -13.26 -12.19
CA ALA A 196 14.86 -13.03 -12.52
C ALA A 196 15.68 -14.34 -12.57
N VAL A 197 15.43 -15.27 -11.63
CA VAL A 197 16.05 -16.61 -11.63
C VAL A 197 15.59 -17.44 -12.85
N SER A 198 14.31 -17.36 -13.21
CA SER A 198 13.76 -18.08 -14.37
C SER A 198 14.34 -17.58 -15.70
N TYR A 199 14.82 -16.34 -15.76
CA TYR A 199 15.50 -15.73 -16.90
C TYR A 199 17.01 -15.55 -16.67
N SER A 200 17.70 -16.55 -16.11
CA SER A 200 19.13 -16.43 -15.73
C SER A 200 20.16 -16.06 -16.84
N ALA A 201 19.78 -16.07 -18.12
CA ALA A 201 20.67 -15.74 -19.25
C ALA A 201 20.33 -14.41 -19.94
N VAL A 202 19.19 -13.80 -19.62
CA VAL A 202 18.71 -12.55 -20.24
C VAL A 202 18.02 -11.67 -19.20
N GLU A 203 18.01 -10.37 -19.40
CA GLU A 203 17.22 -9.47 -18.57
C GLU A 203 15.72 -9.71 -18.81
N THR A 204 14.93 -9.61 -17.74
CA THR A 204 13.45 -9.61 -17.77
C THR A 204 12.94 -8.42 -16.97
N GLY A 205 11.64 -8.19 -16.96
CA GLY A 205 11.05 -7.06 -16.25
C GLY A 205 9.55 -7.00 -16.39
N GLY A 206 8.97 -5.88 -15.99
CA GLY A 206 7.53 -5.68 -16.05
C GLY A 206 7.10 -4.33 -15.48
N VAL A 207 5.79 -4.19 -15.26
CA VAL A 207 5.21 -2.96 -14.68
C VAL A 207 4.90 -3.18 -13.21
N MET A 208 5.22 -2.18 -12.40
CA MET A 208 4.93 -2.16 -10.97
C MET A 208 3.60 -1.44 -10.72
N ILE A 209 2.76 -2.03 -9.87
CA ILE A 209 1.47 -1.48 -9.48
C ILE A 209 1.46 -1.23 -7.98
N GLY A 210 0.95 -0.06 -7.60
CA GLY A 210 1.13 0.44 -6.25
C GLY A 210 0.39 1.73 -5.94
N CYS A 211 0.84 2.40 -4.89
CA CYS A 211 0.38 3.73 -4.54
C CYS A 211 1.54 4.63 -4.14
N THR A 212 1.29 5.94 -4.19
CA THR A 212 2.28 6.97 -3.89
C THR A 212 1.77 7.85 -2.77
N SER A 213 2.62 8.16 -1.80
CA SER A 213 2.38 9.20 -0.81
C SER A 213 3.50 10.24 -0.86
N ALA A 214 3.19 11.43 -1.38
CA ALA A 214 4.09 12.58 -1.30
C ALA A 214 4.30 13.05 0.14
N ARG A 215 3.35 12.77 1.05
CA ARG A 215 3.48 13.12 2.47
C ARG A 215 4.54 12.26 3.15
N LEU A 216 4.47 10.95 2.93
CA LEU A 216 5.44 10.00 3.49
C LEU A 216 6.75 9.96 2.69
N LYS A 217 6.78 10.60 1.50
CA LYS A 217 7.84 10.42 0.49
C LYS A 217 8.06 8.94 0.17
N THR A 218 6.97 8.20 -0.02
CA THR A 218 7.04 6.75 -0.29
C THR A 218 6.30 6.37 -1.56
N VAL A 219 6.88 5.48 -2.34
CA VAL A 219 6.17 4.68 -3.36
C VAL A 219 6.05 3.26 -2.84
N THR A 220 4.83 2.73 -2.78
CA THR A 220 4.55 1.39 -2.25
C THR A 220 4.12 0.47 -3.39
N VAL A 221 4.88 -0.60 -3.63
CA VAL A 221 4.62 -1.59 -4.69
C VAL A 221 4.02 -2.85 -4.08
N VAL A 222 2.83 -3.22 -4.54
CA VAL A 222 2.04 -4.35 -4.00
C VAL A 222 1.54 -5.29 -5.09
N ASP A 223 1.75 -4.97 -6.36
CA ASP A 223 1.49 -5.90 -7.44
C ASP A 223 2.39 -5.64 -8.65
N LEU A 224 2.40 -6.57 -9.61
CA LEU A 224 3.07 -6.41 -10.88
C LEU A 224 2.14 -6.84 -12.02
N LEU A 225 2.35 -6.26 -13.19
CA LEU A 225 1.86 -6.80 -14.46
C LEU A 225 3.02 -7.48 -15.19
N ASP A 226 2.74 -8.64 -15.75
CA ASP A 226 3.73 -9.39 -16.52
C ASP A 226 4.12 -8.61 -17.79
N ALA A 227 5.36 -8.82 -18.25
CA ALA A 227 5.85 -8.21 -19.47
C ALA A 227 4.91 -8.52 -20.66
N PRO A 228 4.48 -7.51 -21.44
CA PRO A 228 3.70 -7.74 -22.65
C PRO A 228 4.40 -8.71 -23.64
N PRO A 229 3.64 -9.44 -24.48
CA PRO A 229 4.21 -10.44 -25.39
C PRO A 229 5.23 -9.90 -26.40
N ASP A 230 5.15 -8.61 -26.72
CA ASP A 230 6.08 -7.88 -27.60
C ASP A 230 7.34 -7.36 -26.90
N SER A 231 7.52 -7.68 -25.61
CA SER A 231 8.72 -7.30 -24.85
C SER A 231 9.96 -8.05 -25.34
N GLN A 232 11.08 -7.35 -25.46
CA GLN A 232 12.35 -7.90 -25.94
C GLN A 232 13.32 -8.11 -24.79
N ARG A 233 14.00 -9.26 -24.79
CA ARG A 233 14.94 -9.67 -23.75
C ARG A 233 16.30 -9.96 -24.36
N SER A 234 17.35 -9.44 -23.77
CA SER A 234 18.74 -9.74 -24.11
C SER A 234 19.59 -9.76 -22.85
N SER A 235 20.85 -10.19 -22.92
CA SER A 235 21.74 -10.24 -21.75
C SER A 235 22.21 -8.88 -21.24
N ALA A 236 21.86 -7.77 -21.92
CA ALA A 236 22.31 -6.42 -21.58
C ALA A 236 21.20 -5.34 -21.71
N LEU A 237 19.98 -5.75 -22.08
CA LEU A 237 18.84 -4.84 -22.23
C LEU A 237 17.53 -5.62 -22.18
N PHE A 238 16.62 -5.14 -21.34
CA PHE A 238 15.20 -5.41 -21.39
C PHE A 238 14.43 -4.23 -22.01
N VAL A 239 13.59 -4.50 -23.01
CA VAL A 239 12.67 -3.50 -23.58
C VAL A 239 11.25 -3.93 -23.29
N LEU A 240 10.54 -3.12 -22.50
CA LEU A 240 9.14 -3.36 -22.17
C LEU A 240 8.27 -3.16 -23.42
N GLY A 241 7.48 -4.19 -23.76
CA GLY A 241 6.48 -4.11 -24.82
C GLY A 241 5.28 -3.26 -24.43
N THR A 242 4.36 -3.04 -25.37
CA THR A 242 3.17 -2.19 -25.17
C THR A 242 1.87 -2.90 -25.48
N GLN A 243 1.93 -4.10 -26.07
CA GLN A 243 0.75 -4.83 -26.53
C GLN A 243 -0.18 -5.17 -25.36
N GLY A 244 -1.37 -4.54 -25.33
CA GLY A 244 -2.37 -4.76 -24.30
C GLY A 244 -2.05 -4.14 -22.93
N LEU A 245 -0.92 -3.43 -22.81
CA LEU A 245 -0.43 -2.93 -21.52
C LEU A 245 -1.40 -1.94 -20.88
N HIS A 246 -1.90 -0.97 -21.64
CA HIS A 246 -2.85 0.02 -21.14
C HIS A 246 -4.13 -0.62 -20.59
N ALA A 247 -4.68 -1.61 -21.30
CA ALA A 247 -5.87 -2.33 -20.84
C ALA A 247 -5.61 -3.15 -19.57
N ALA A 248 -4.42 -3.74 -19.43
CA ALA A 248 -4.03 -4.46 -18.22
C ALA A 248 -3.88 -3.54 -17.01
N ILE A 249 -3.28 -2.36 -17.19
CA ILE A 249 -3.18 -1.32 -16.16
C ILE A 249 -4.57 -0.85 -15.72
N GLU A 250 -5.44 -0.53 -16.68
CA GLU A 250 -6.80 -0.06 -16.39
C GLU A 250 -7.63 -1.13 -15.67
N ALA A 251 -7.58 -2.38 -16.16
CA ALA A 251 -8.27 -3.50 -15.50
C ALA A 251 -7.80 -3.68 -14.06
N ARG A 252 -6.49 -3.53 -13.82
CA ARG A 252 -5.92 -3.65 -12.48
C ARG A 252 -6.29 -2.50 -11.56
N HIS A 253 -6.36 -1.28 -12.10
CA HIS A 253 -6.83 -0.08 -11.41
C HIS A 253 -8.30 -0.26 -10.98
N GLU A 254 -9.18 -0.68 -11.89
CA GLU A 254 -10.59 -0.95 -11.61
C GLU A 254 -10.78 -2.06 -10.56
N ALA A 255 -10.05 -3.19 -10.68
CA ALA A 255 -10.10 -4.29 -9.72
C ALA A 255 -9.66 -3.90 -8.29
N SER A 256 -8.86 -2.82 -8.17
CA SER A 256 -8.46 -2.26 -6.86
C SER A 256 -9.45 -1.25 -6.27
N GLY A 257 -10.61 -1.06 -6.91
CA GLY A 257 -11.52 0.05 -6.57
C GLY A 257 -10.87 1.40 -6.82
N LYS A 258 -10.10 1.53 -7.89
CA LYS A 258 -9.43 2.77 -8.34
C LYS A 258 -8.40 3.34 -7.37
N THR A 259 -7.77 2.48 -6.56
CA THR A 259 -6.81 2.90 -5.52
C THR A 259 -5.36 2.57 -5.86
N LEU A 260 -5.11 1.57 -6.70
CA LEU A 260 -3.78 1.20 -7.17
C LEU A 260 -3.54 1.71 -8.58
N PHE A 261 -2.32 2.17 -8.83
CA PHE A 261 -1.88 2.84 -10.05
C PHE A 261 -0.60 2.20 -10.58
N ASP A 262 -0.29 2.46 -11.85
CA ASP A 262 1.04 2.26 -12.38
C ASP A 262 2.03 3.21 -11.67
N VAL A 263 3.05 2.64 -11.02
CA VAL A 263 4.07 3.39 -10.28
C VAL A 263 5.47 3.28 -10.90
N GLY A 264 5.57 2.67 -12.07
CA GLY A 264 6.84 2.52 -12.79
C GLY A 264 7.09 1.11 -13.31
N THR A 265 8.36 0.83 -13.62
CA THR A 265 8.78 -0.42 -14.24
C THR A 265 9.94 -1.03 -13.47
N TRP A 266 10.13 -2.32 -13.64
CA TRP A 266 11.29 -3.02 -13.10
C TRP A 266 11.96 -3.86 -14.17
N HIS A 267 13.26 -4.11 -14.00
CA HIS A 267 13.99 -5.11 -14.77
C HIS A 267 15.09 -5.77 -13.94
N SER A 268 15.59 -6.92 -14.41
CA SER A 268 16.68 -7.65 -13.77
C SER A 268 18.03 -7.36 -14.42
N HIS A 269 19.09 -7.32 -13.63
CA HIS A 269 20.46 -7.47 -14.09
C HIS A 269 20.96 -8.89 -13.81
N LEU A 270 21.77 -9.44 -14.72
CA LEU A 270 22.36 -10.78 -14.57
C LEU A 270 23.50 -10.84 -13.54
N HIS A 271 24.06 -9.67 -13.20
CA HIS A 271 25.17 -9.51 -12.28
C HIS A 271 24.85 -8.42 -11.26
N ASP A 272 25.59 -8.39 -10.14
CA ASP A 272 25.45 -7.37 -9.09
C ASP A 272 26.09 -6.03 -9.49
N THR A 273 25.69 -5.53 -10.65
CA THR A 273 26.03 -4.20 -11.15
C THR A 273 24.87 -3.27 -10.88
N GLY A 274 25.17 -2.13 -10.25
CA GLY A 274 24.18 -1.07 -10.04
C GLY A 274 23.71 -0.43 -11.35
N PRO A 275 22.91 0.65 -11.25
CA PRO A 275 22.42 1.42 -12.39
C PRO A 275 23.49 1.76 -13.43
N SER A 276 23.22 1.46 -14.69
CA SER A 276 23.99 1.87 -15.87
C SER A 276 23.58 3.26 -16.37
N GLY A 277 24.35 3.82 -17.31
CA GLY A 277 23.95 5.08 -17.98
C GLY A 277 22.64 4.94 -18.76
N THR A 278 22.37 3.76 -19.32
CA THR A 278 21.09 3.47 -20.00
C THR A 278 19.92 3.52 -19.02
N ASP A 279 20.08 2.97 -17.81
CA ASP A 279 19.03 2.97 -16.79
C ASP A 279 18.66 4.39 -16.36
N TRP A 280 19.64 5.28 -16.24
CA TRP A 280 19.38 6.69 -15.95
C TRP A 280 18.63 7.41 -17.08
N ASN A 281 18.96 7.12 -18.33
CA ASN A 281 18.23 7.66 -19.47
C ASN A 281 16.79 7.14 -19.51
N THR A 282 16.58 5.84 -19.28
CA THR A 282 15.24 5.25 -19.19
C THR A 282 14.45 5.84 -18.02
N ALA A 283 15.06 6.08 -16.87
CA ALA A 283 14.40 6.74 -15.75
C ALA A 283 13.96 8.18 -16.12
N ALA A 284 14.74 8.91 -16.92
CA ALA A 284 14.37 10.23 -17.42
C ALA A 284 13.23 10.19 -18.44
N GLU A 285 13.26 9.24 -19.37
CA GLU A 285 12.17 9.01 -20.34
C GLU A 285 10.86 8.65 -19.64
N LEU A 286 10.90 7.73 -18.68
CA LEU A 286 9.73 7.37 -17.86
C LEU A 286 9.15 8.56 -17.11
N ALA A 287 10.00 9.42 -16.54
CA ALA A 287 9.56 10.63 -15.85
C ALA A 287 8.91 11.66 -16.79
N ALA A 288 9.26 11.68 -18.07
CA ALA A 288 8.67 12.57 -19.07
C ALA A 288 7.32 12.05 -19.62
N GLU A 289 7.19 10.73 -19.77
CA GLU A 289 6.00 10.10 -20.36
C GLU A 289 4.90 9.78 -19.33
N ARG A 290 5.28 9.61 -18.05
CA ARG A 290 4.37 9.19 -16.98
C ARG A 290 4.19 10.28 -15.95
N THR A 291 3.03 10.28 -15.29
CA THR A 291 2.82 11.18 -14.15
C THR A 291 3.72 10.74 -13.00
N PRO A 292 4.58 11.63 -12.45
CA PRO A 292 5.50 11.26 -11.39
C PRO A 292 4.76 10.93 -10.07
N PRO A 293 5.37 10.11 -9.21
CA PRO A 293 6.67 9.46 -9.37
C PRO A 293 6.58 8.23 -10.27
N SER A 294 7.52 8.11 -11.22
CA SER A 294 7.71 6.91 -12.02
C SER A 294 9.05 6.29 -11.67
N ILE A 295 9.00 5.10 -11.06
CA ILE A 295 10.19 4.44 -10.50
C ILE A 295 10.74 3.43 -11.49
N LEU A 296 12.06 3.41 -11.65
CA LEU A 296 12.78 2.32 -12.29
C LEU A 296 13.44 1.46 -11.20
N LEU A 297 12.96 0.24 -11.04
CA LEU A 297 13.49 -0.73 -10.09
C LEU A 297 14.40 -1.73 -10.82
N ILE A 298 15.64 -1.85 -10.36
CA ILE A 298 16.61 -2.82 -10.88
C ILE A 298 16.79 -3.93 -9.86
N ALA A 299 16.50 -5.16 -10.26
CA ALA A 299 16.72 -6.37 -9.49
C ALA A 299 18.08 -6.98 -9.85
N THR A 300 19.03 -6.90 -8.93
CA THR A 300 20.31 -7.64 -9.02
C THR A 300 20.20 -8.96 -8.24
N PRO A 301 21.11 -9.92 -8.45
CA PRO A 301 21.12 -11.19 -7.70
C PRO A 301 21.07 -11.02 -6.18
N THR A 302 21.68 -9.96 -5.63
CA THR A 302 21.79 -9.75 -4.18
C THR A 302 20.83 -8.71 -3.61
N ARG A 303 20.39 -7.73 -4.40
CA ARG A 303 19.59 -6.60 -3.88
C ARG A 303 18.78 -5.87 -4.96
N PHE A 304 17.94 -4.97 -4.50
CA PHE A 304 17.23 -4.01 -5.33
C PHE A 304 17.93 -2.66 -5.36
N HIS A 305 17.82 -1.98 -6.50
CA HIS A 305 18.16 -0.57 -6.68
C HIS A 305 16.93 0.15 -7.21
N ALA A 306 16.61 1.34 -6.70
CA ALA A 306 15.51 2.14 -7.21
C ALA A 306 16.03 3.50 -7.70
N LEU A 307 15.52 3.94 -8.84
CA LEU A 307 15.86 5.22 -9.47
C LEU A 307 14.59 6.00 -9.75
N MET A 308 14.69 7.31 -9.65
CA MET A 308 13.71 8.24 -10.21
C MET A 308 14.45 9.47 -10.72
N HIS A 309 14.10 9.93 -11.91
CA HIS A 309 14.59 11.21 -12.38
C HIS A 309 13.61 12.31 -11.91
N THR A 310 14.09 13.21 -11.04
CA THR A 310 13.37 14.45 -10.76
C THR A 310 13.76 15.47 -11.82
N MET A 311 12.80 15.90 -12.65
CA MET A 311 12.97 17.15 -13.40
C MET A 311 13.20 18.24 -12.35
N GLU A 312 14.42 18.75 -12.21
CA GLU A 312 14.62 19.99 -11.47
C GLU A 312 13.74 21.07 -12.13
N PRO A 313 12.91 21.79 -11.38
CA PRO A 313 12.24 22.94 -11.96
C PRO A 313 13.31 24.00 -12.26
N ASP A 314 13.51 24.27 -13.56
CA ASP A 314 14.20 25.48 -14.04
C ASP A 314 13.62 26.76 -13.42
#